data_AF-A0A1E7ZB32-F1
#
_entry.id   AF-A0A1E7ZB32-F1
#
_cell.length_a   1.000
_cell.length_b   1.000
_cell.length_c   1.000
_cell.angle_alpha   90.00
_cell.angle_beta   90.00
_cell.angle_gamma   90.00
#
_symmetry.space_group_name_H-M   'P 1'
#
loop_
_entity.id
_entity.type
_entity.pdbx_description
1 polymer ?
#
loop_
_entity_poly.entity_id
_entity_poly.type
_entity_poly.pdbx_seq_one_letter_code
_entity_poly.pdbx_strand_id
1 'polypeptide(L)'
;MHDLPKKIYRQCDRLLLKVVYSLTDVTLIRNSLSYEAKYLVSPDGMDGKVEFFSMWLSSIQTRASASISHISIMLGMTIILLVNKEPNLFISGLMLIEVGLYIFLLLGCLSCVRSLTLNDGVVFRNLRAKYKIELVRRFATMQVVNSFLVVATLLFFIIVVIVIV
;
A
#
# COMPACT_ATOMS: atom_id res chain seq x y z
N MET A 1 8.88 27.50 -0.16
CA MET A 1 7.97 26.60 0.61
C MET A 1 7.36 25.45 -0.21
N HIS A 2 7.58 25.36 -1.54
CA HIS A 2 6.98 24.31 -2.40
C HIS A 2 7.48 22.86 -2.19
N ASP A 3 8.54 22.61 -1.41
CA ASP A 3 9.11 21.27 -1.21
C ASP A 3 8.64 20.53 0.05
N LEU A 4 7.86 21.18 0.92
CA LEU A 4 7.46 20.61 2.21
C LEU A 4 6.67 19.30 2.07
N PRO A 5 5.65 19.20 1.18
CA PRO A 5 4.91 17.96 1.01
C PRO A 5 5.81 16.83 0.54
N LYS A 6 6.69 17.11 -0.44
CA LYS A 6 7.62 16.14 -1.02
C LYS A 6 8.59 15.57 0.02
N LYS A 7 9.07 16.41 0.95
CA LYS A 7 9.94 15.99 2.06
C LYS A 7 9.21 15.08 3.05
N ILE A 8 8.01 15.48 3.48
CA ILE A 8 7.17 14.69 4.39
C ILE A 8 6.92 13.31 3.79
N TYR A 9 6.49 13.27 2.52
CA TYR A 9 6.24 12.01 1.82
C TYR A 9 7.46 11.11 1.71
N ARG A 10 8.64 11.65 1.38
CA ARG A 10 9.88 10.86 1.33
C ARG A 10 10.21 10.25 2.68
N GLN A 11 9.92 10.96 3.77
CA GLN A 11 10.20 10.50 5.12
C GLN A 11 9.22 9.40 5.55
N CYS A 12 7.93 9.58 5.27
CA CYS A 12 6.91 8.54 5.45
C CYS A 12 7.23 7.28 4.62
N ASP A 13 7.58 7.44 3.34
CA ASP A 13 7.95 6.34 2.46
C ASP A 13 9.16 5.56 3.00
N ARG A 14 10.18 6.24 3.54
CA ARG A 14 11.35 5.56 4.13
C ARG A 14 10.98 4.73 5.35
N LEU A 15 10.16 5.28 6.25
CA LEU A 15 9.73 4.56 7.44
C LEU A 15 8.85 3.37 7.06
N LEU A 16 7.91 3.59 6.16
CA LEU A 16 7.03 2.55 5.64
C LEU A 16 7.83 1.41 4.98
N LEU A 17 8.81 1.74 4.13
CA LEU A 17 9.63 0.73 3.47
C LEU A 17 10.46 -0.11 4.44
N LYS A 18 10.96 0.49 5.52
CA LYS A 18 11.66 -0.27 6.56
C LYS A 18 10.75 -1.34 7.17
N VAL A 19 9.52 -0.95 7.52
CA VAL A 19 8.52 -1.87 8.09
C VAL A 19 8.13 -2.94 7.06
N VAL A 20 7.85 -2.54 5.82
CA VAL A 20 7.49 -3.48 4.75
C VAL A 20 8.60 -4.50 4.51
N TYR A 21 9.85 -4.07 4.40
CA TYR A 21 10.98 -4.98 4.16
C TYR A 21 11.33 -5.84 5.37
N SER A 22 11.00 -5.43 6.61
CA SER A 22 11.11 -6.33 7.76
C SER A 22 10.02 -7.41 7.79
N LEU A 23 8.89 -7.19 7.12
CA LEU A 23 7.72 -8.07 7.14
C LEU A 23 7.55 -8.90 5.86
N THR A 24 8.37 -8.66 4.83
CA THR A 24 8.28 -9.35 3.54
C THR A 24 9.64 -9.82 3.05
N ASP A 25 9.66 -11.01 2.46
CA ASP A 25 10.84 -11.50 1.74
C ASP A 25 10.89 -10.87 0.34
N VAL A 26 11.59 -9.74 0.26
CA VAL A 26 11.81 -8.99 -0.99
C VAL A 26 12.53 -9.85 -2.04
N THR A 27 13.36 -10.82 -1.62
CA THR A 27 14.11 -11.70 -2.52
C THR A 27 13.17 -12.66 -3.22
N LEU A 28 12.22 -13.24 -2.47
CA LEU A 28 11.19 -14.12 -3.01
C LEU A 28 10.30 -13.38 -4.02
N ILE A 29 9.83 -12.17 -3.67
CA ILE A 29 9.02 -11.34 -4.57
C ILE A 29 9.80 -11.02 -5.86
N ARG A 30 11.06 -10.62 -5.74
CA ARG A 30 11.92 -10.30 -6.88
C ARG A 30 12.13 -11.51 -7.78
N ASN A 31 12.30 -12.71 -7.21
CA ASN A 31 12.48 -13.94 -7.95
C ASN A 31 11.20 -14.37 -8.68
N SER A 32 10.04 -14.28 -8.02
CA SER A 32 8.73 -14.57 -8.63
C SER A 32 8.45 -13.67 -9.82
N LEU A 33 8.59 -12.35 -9.65
CA LEU A 33 8.40 -11.37 -10.74
C LEU A 33 9.39 -11.58 -11.89
N SER A 34 10.62 -12.04 -11.59
CA SER A 34 11.61 -12.36 -12.62
C SER A 34 11.30 -13.66 -13.35
N TYR A 35 10.72 -14.64 -12.66
CA TYR A 35 10.27 -15.90 -13.24
C TYR A 35 9.11 -15.66 -14.20
N GLU A 36 8.05 -14.98 -13.77
CA GLU A 36 6.89 -14.68 -14.62
C GLU A 36 7.28 -13.84 -15.85
N ALA A 37 8.13 -12.83 -15.68
CA ALA A 37 8.62 -12.02 -16.79
C ALA A 37 9.47 -12.80 -17.82
N LYS A 38 9.99 -13.99 -17.48
CA LYS A 38 10.73 -14.84 -18.44
C LYS A 38 9.80 -15.58 -19.41
N TYR A 39 8.58 -15.92 -18.98
CA TYR A 39 7.62 -16.67 -19.81
C TYR A 39 6.80 -15.78 -20.75
N LEU A 40 6.89 -14.46 -20.56
CA LEU A 40 6.27 -13.47 -21.44
C LEU A 40 7.26 -13.08 -22.53
N VAL A 41 7.49 -14.02 -23.44
CA VAL A 41 8.15 -13.76 -24.71
C VAL A 41 7.03 -13.39 -25.70
N SER A 42 6.83 -12.09 -25.91
CA SER A 42 6.09 -11.63 -27.08
C SER A 42 6.89 -12.02 -28.33
N PRO A 43 6.24 -12.45 -29.44
CA PRO A 43 6.93 -12.80 -30.69
C PRO A 43 7.88 -11.71 -31.21
N ASP A 44 7.71 -10.45 -30.79
CA ASP A 44 8.56 -9.30 -31.17
C ASP A 44 9.67 -8.94 -30.16
N GLY A 45 9.94 -9.79 -29.15
CA GLY A 45 11.21 -9.82 -28.41
C GLY A 45 11.47 -8.72 -27.35
N MET A 46 10.77 -7.58 -27.34
CA MET A 46 10.98 -6.53 -26.32
C MET A 46 9.72 -5.96 -25.66
N ASP A 47 8.57 -5.93 -26.34
CA ASP A 47 7.39 -5.20 -25.85
C ASP A 47 6.60 -5.94 -24.75
N GLY A 48 6.55 -7.27 -24.82
CA GLY A 48 5.75 -8.08 -23.87
C GLY A 48 6.16 -7.93 -22.39
N LYS A 49 7.43 -7.60 -22.10
CA LYS A 49 7.89 -7.36 -20.73
C LYS A 49 7.47 -5.99 -20.20
N VAL A 50 7.45 -4.98 -21.05
CA VAL A 50 7.02 -3.62 -20.65
C VAL A 50 5.52 -3.62 -20.40
N GLU A 51 4.76 -4.27 -21.28
CA GLU A 51 3.31 -4.46 -21.14
C GLU A 51 2.95 -5.27 -19.88
N PHE A 52 3.72 -6.33 -19.58
CA PHE A 52 3.55 -7.05 -18.32
C PHE A 52 3.76 -6.17 -17.10
N PHE A 53 4.86 -5.39 -17.06
CA PHE A 53 5.14 -4.52 -15.92
C PHE A 53 4.10 -3.40 -15.78
N SER A 54 3.61 -2.83 -16.89
CA SER A 54 2.54 -1.82 -16.85
C SER A 54 1.22 -2.42 -16.37
N MET A 55 0.88 -3.64 -16.79
CA MET A 55 -0.31 -4.36 -16.33
C MET A 55 -0.26 -4.62 -14.82
N TRP A 56 0.87 -5.08 -14.29
CA TRP A 56 1.04 -5.29 -12.85
C TRP A 56 0.97 -3.98 -12.04
N LEU A 57 1.61 -2.92 -12.53
CA LEU A 57 1.52 -1.61 -11.88
C LEU A 57 0.08 -1.10 -11.87
N SER A 58 -0.64 -1.24 -12.98
CA SER A 58 -2.06 -0.89 -13.09
C SER A 58 -2.91 -1.71 -12.11
N SER A 59 -2.69 -3.02 -12.04
CA SER A 59 -3.37 -3.91 -11.09
C SER A 59 -3.12 -3.49 -9.63
N ILE A 60 -1.87 -3.22 -9.25
CA ILE A 60 -1.53 -2.75 -7.90
C ILE A 60 -2.20 -1.40 -7.62
N GLN A 61 -2.20 -0.47 -8.57
CA GLN A 61 -2.84 0.83 -8.42
C GLN A 61 -4.35 0.70 -8.21
N THR A 62 -5.03 -0.14 -9.00
CA THR A 62 -6.47 -0.40 -8.85
C THR A 62 -6.80 -1.00 -7.49
N ARG A 63 -6.00 -1.99 -7.04
CA ARG A 63 -6.17 -2.60 -5.71
C ARG A 63 -5.93 -1.58 -4.60
N ALA A 64 -4.88 -0.77 -4.70
CA ALA A 64 -4.59 0.27 -3.72
C ALA A 64 -5.70 1.31 -3.65
N SER A 65 -6.25 1.75 -4.80
CA SER A 65 -7.39 2.67 -4.85
C SER A 65 -8.65 2.07 -4.20
N ALA A 66 -8.95 0.79 -4.47
CA ALA A 66 -10.06 0.10 -3.82
C ALA A 66 -9.86 -0.01 -2.30
N SER A 67 -8.64 -0.33 -1.86
CA SER A 67 -8.29 -0.38 -0.44
C SER A 67 -8.39 0.99 0.23
N ILE A 68 -8.04 2.09 -0.44
CA ILE A 68 -8.22 3.47 0.07
C ILE A 68 -9.69 3.73 0.38
N SER A 69 -10.59 3.40 -0.53
CA SER A 69 -12.03 3.57 -0.31
C SER A 69 -12.50 2.76 0.89
N HIS A 70 -12.08 1.49 0.99
CA HIS A 70 -12.42 0.62 2.12
C HIS A 70 -11.91 1.18 3.46
N ILE A 71 -10.62 1.53 3.53
CA ILE A 71 -10.00 2.12 4.74
C ILE A 71 -10.68 3.43 5.12
N SER A 72 -11.06 4.27 4.15
CA SER A 72 -11.71 5.56 4.44
C SER A 72 -13.10 5.36 5.05
N ILE A 73 -13.87 4.38 4.57
CA ILE A 73 -15.17 4.01 5.15
C ILE A 73 -14.98 3.51 6.58
N MET A 74 -14.05 2.58 6.81
CA MET A 74 -13.80 2.00 8.14
C MET A 74 -13.32 3.06 9.13
N LEU A 75 -12.43 3.97 8.70
CA LEU A 75 -11.98 5.09 9.51
C LEU A 75 -13.13 6.03 9.87
N GLY A 76 -13.99 6.37 8.90
CA GLY A 76 -15.18 7.18 9.14
C GLY A 76 -16.13 6.55 10.16
N MET A 77 -16.40 5.24 10.01
CA MET A 77 -17.23 4.49 10.96
C MET A 77 -16.61 4.45 12.37
N THR A 78 -15.29 4.26 12.47
CA THR A 78 -14.58 4.25 13.75
C THR A 78 -14.69 5.60 14.46
N ILE A 79 -14.53 6.71 13.73
CA ILE A 79 -14.69 8.06 14.28
C ILE A 79 -16.13 8.31 14.72
N ILE A 80 -17.12 7.89 13.93
CA ILE A 80 -18.54 8.02 14.28
C ILE A 80 -18.85 7.25 15.57
N LEU A 81 -18.33 6.03 15.72
CA LEU A 81 -18.49 5.24 16.95
C LEU A 81 -17.84 5.92 18.15
N LEU A 82 -16.62 6.46 17.98
CA LEU A 82 -15.89 7.16 19.03
C LEU A 82 -16.62 8.43 19.52
N VAL A 83 -17.31 9.14 18.63
CA VAL A 83 -18.02 10.39 18.96
C VAL A 83 -19.40 10.13 19.54
N ASN A 84 -20.14 9.12 19.05
CA ASN A 84 -21.54 8.90 19.42
C ASN A 84 -21.73 7.90 20.57
N LYS A 85 -20.71 7.15 20.94
CA LYS A 85 -20.72 6.24 22.10
C LYS A 85 -19.72 6.78 23.10
N GLU A 86 -20.07 6.81 24.39
CA GLU A 86 -19.12 7.05 25.48
C GLU A 86 -18.39 5.73 25.77
N PRO A 87 -17.25 5.44 25.13
CA PRO A 87 -16.65 4.13 25.22
C PRO A 87 -15.86 4.08 26.53
N ASN A 88 -15.86 2.90 27.18
CA ASN A 88 -14.93 2.64 28.26
C ASN A 88 -13.48 2.93 27.81
N LEU A 89 -12.62 3.35 28.74
CA LEU A 89 -11.21 3.69 28.50
C LEU A 89 -10.45 2.65 27.65
N PHE A 90 -10.75 1.36 27.88
CA PHE A 90 -10.20 0.25 27.10
C PHE A 90 -10.61 0.28 25.61
N ILE A 91 -11.90 0.51 25.34
CA ILE A 91 -12.45 0.57 23.99
C ILE A 91 -11.88 1.78 23.25
N SER A 92 -11.83 2.94 23.92
CA SER A 92 -11.22 4.15 23.37
C SER A 92 -9.74 3.94 23.01
N GLY A 93 -9.00 3.19 23.83
CA GLY A 93 -7.62 2.80 23.52
C GLY A 93 -7.51 1.91 22.29
N LEU A 94 -8.37 0.90 22.15
CA LEU A 94 -8.42 0.03 20.97
C LEU A 94 -8.77 0.81 19.69
N MET A 95 -9.75 1.70 19.75
CA MET A 95 -10.13 2.56 18.63
C MET A 95 -8.99 3.49 18.19
N LEU A 96 -8.21 4.04 19.13
CA LEU A 96 -7.03 4.85 18.79
C LEU A 96 -5.93 4.04 18.08
N ILE A 97 -5.68 2.81 18.53
CA ILE A 97 -4.75 1.89 17.86
C ILE A 97 -5.24 1.59 16.44
N GLU A 98 -6.53 1.34 16.29
CA GLU A 98 -7.17 1.05 15.01
C GLU A 98 -7.08 2.24 14.04
N VAL A 99 -7.35 3.47 14.51
CA VAL A 99 -7.16 4.70 13.71
C VAL A 99 -5.69 4.83 13.27
N GLY A 100 -4.74 4.57 14.17
CA GLY A 100 -3.32 4.56 13.83
C GLY A 100 -2.98 3.54 12.75
N LEU A 101 -3.57 2.34 12.82
CA LEU A 101 -3.42 1.28 11.83
C LEU A 101 -4.02 1.71 10.48
N TYR A 102 -5.22 2.30 10.45
CA TYR A 102 -5.83 2.80 9.21
C TYR A 102 -5.00 3.91 8.55
N ILE A 103 -4.44 4.84 9.34
CA ILE A 103 -3.53 5.86 8.82
C ILE A 103 -2.28 5.21 8.19
N PHE A 104 -1.68 4.22 8.87
CA PHE A 104 -0.54 3.48 8.33
C PHE A 104 -0.89 2.77 7.00
N LEU A 105 -2.04 2.09 6.93
CA LEU A 105 -2.50 1.40 5.72
C LEU A 105 -2.79 2.38 4.58
N LEU A 106 -3.39 3.53 4.90
CA LEU A 106 -3.68 4.59 3.94
C LEU A 106 -2.39 5.14 3.32
N LEU A 107 -1.36 5.38 4.14
CA LEU A 107 -0.03 5.79 3.66
C LEU A 107 0.59 4.73 2.74
N GLY A 108 0.43 3.44 3.08
CA GLY A 108 0.85 2.34 2.22
C GLY A 108 0.17 2.36 0.85
N CYS A 109 -1.16 2.51 0.82
CA CYS A 109 -1.91 2.59 -0.42
C CYS A 109 -1.53 3.83 -1.25
N LEU A 110 -1.40 5.00 -0.62
CA LEU A 110 -0.98 6.23 -1.29
C LEU A 110 0.42 6.09 -1.91
N SER A 111 1.33 5.37 -1.24
CA SER A 111 2.65 5.08 -1.80
C SER A 111 2.57 4.20 -3.06
N CYS A 112 1.57 3.32 -3.15
CA CYS A 112 1.32 2.47 -4.32
C CYS A 112 0.62 3.19 -5.48
N VAL A 113 -0.27 4.15 -5.18
CA VAL A 113 -1.03 4.90 -6.19
C VAL A 113 -0.22 6.02 -6.84
N ARG A 114 0.77 6.58 -6.13
CA ARG A 114 1.57 7.70 -6.64
C ARG A 114 2.22 7.36 -7.98
N SER A 115 2.02 8.18 -9.01
CA SER A 115 2.55 7.92 -10.34
C SER A 115 4.08 8.08 -10.37
N LEU A 116 4.74 7.27 -11.22
CA LEU A 116 6.16 7.39 -11.55
C LEU A 116 6.53 8.75 -12.17
N THR A 117 5.55 9.47 -12.72
CA THR A 117 5.71 10.71 -13.46
C THR A 117 6.01 11.94 -12.61
N LEU A 118 5.88 11.86 -11.28
CA LEU A 118 6.06 13.03 -10.40
C LEU A 118 7.51 13.36 -10.03
N ASN A 119 8.50 12.59 -10.51
CA ASN A 119 9.89 12.86 -10.10
C ASN A 119 10.90 13.11 -11.19
N ASP A 120 10.82 12.59 -12.40
CA ASP A 120 12.00 12.65 -13.27
C ASP A 120 11.64 12.51 -14.76
N GLY A 121 11.84 13.58 -15.53
CA GLY A 121 11.88 13.58 -16.99
C GLY A 121 13.11 12.83 -17.53
N VAL A 122 13.27 11.55 -17.14
CA VAL A 122 14.48 10.77 -17.40
C VAL A 122 14.22 9.66 -18.42
N VAL A 123 14.66 9.97 -19.65
CA VAL A 123 15.24 9.15 -20.72
C VAL A 123 15.09 7.62 -20.60
N PHE A 124 14.48 7.05 -21.65
CA PHE A 124 14.05 5.66 -21.90
C PHE A 124 15.02 4.49 -21.58
N ARG A 125 16.34 4.71 -21.38
CA ARG A 125 17.32 3.61 -21.26
C ARG A 125 17.53 3.05 -19.84
N ASN A 126 17.31 3.84 -18.78
CA ASN A 126 17.44 3.38 -17.38
C ASN A 126 16.11 2.99 -16.72
N LEU A 127 15.01 2.98 -17.49
CA LEU A 127 13.68 2.75 -16.97
C LEU A 127 13.46 1.30 -16.52
N ARG A 128 14.01 0.28 -17.19
CA ARG A 128 13.72 -1.13 -16.86
C ARG A 128 14.16 -1.53 -15.45
N ALA A 129 15.35 -1.12 -15.02
CA ALA A 129 15.84 -1.39 -13.67
C ALA A 129 15.03 -0.64 -12.60
N LYS A 130 14.68 0.63 -12.87
CA LYS A 130 13.84 1.44 -12.00
C LYS A 130 12.41 0.88 -11.88
N TYR A 131 11.80 0.45 -12.98
CA TYR A 131 10.49 -0.20 -13.01
C TYR A 131 10.47 -1.48 -12.18
N LYS A 132 11.51 -2.32 -12.30
CA LYS A 132 11.59 -3.56 -11.53
C LYS A 132 11.67 -3.30 -10.02
N ILE A 133 12.52 -2.37 -9.60
CA ILE A 133 12.66 -2.02 -8.17
C ILE A 133 11.36 -1.42 -7.64
N GLU A 134 10.75 -0.50 -8.40
CA GLU A 134 9.49 0.13 -8.01
C GLU A 134 8.34 -0.89 -7.95
N LEU A 135 8.27 -1.82 -8.90
CA LEU A 135 7.25 -2.87 -8.90
C LEU A 135 7.40 -3.78 -7.69
N VAL A 136 8.63 -4.24 -7.39
CA VAL A 136 8.91 -5.05 -6.20
C VAL A 136 8.48 -4.29 -4.94
N ARG A 137 8.84 -3.00 -4.85
CA ARG A 137 8.45 -2.14 -3.74
C ARG A 137 6.93 -2.06 -3.58
N ARG A 138 6.20 -1.74 -4.64
CA ARG A 138 4.74 -1.59 -4.59
C ARG A 138 4.04 -2.91 -4.29
N PHE A 139 4.55 -4.00 -4.85
CA PHE A 139 4.01 -5.33 -4.59
C PHE A 139 4.21 -5.72 -3.12
N ALA A 140 5.41 -5.55 -2.57
CA ALA A 140 5.71 -5.80 -1.17
C ALA A 140 4.83 -4.93 -0.25
N THR A 141 4.71 -3.63 -0.53
CA THR A 141 3.82 -2.75 0.23
C THR A 141 2.38 -3.23 0.16
N MET A 142 1.87 -3.55 -1.03
CA MET A 142 0.49 -3.99 -1.21
C MET A 142 0.22 -5.33 -0.52
N GLN A 143 1.18 -6.24 -0.48
CA GLN A 143 1.08 -7.50 0.26
C GLN A 143 0.90 -7.23 1.76
N VAL A 144 1.76 -6.39 2.33
CA VAL A 144 1.66 -5.96 3.74
C VAL A 144 0.32 -5.28 4.02
N VAL A 145 -0.08 -4.32 3.18
CA VAL A 145 -1.36 -3.61 3.30
C VAL A 145 -2.53 -4.59 3.32
N ASN A 146 -2.58 -5.56 2.39
CA ASN A 146 -3.69 -6.52 2.37
C ASN A 146 -3.71 -7.41 3.63
N SER A 147 -2.56 -7.89 4.09
CA SER A 147 -2.48 -8.70 5.30
C SER A 147 -2.96 -7.94 6.53
N PHE A 148 -2.49 -6.70 6.72
CA PHE A 148 -2.93 -5.87 7.84
C PHE A 148 -4.36 -5.36 7.68
N LEU A 149 -4.88 -5.18 6.47
CA LEU A 149 -6.26 -4.78 6.24
C LEU A 149 -7.23 -5.86 6.75
N VAL A 150 -6.90 -7.14 6.55
CA VAL A 150 -7.67 -8.25 7.12
C VAL A 150 -7.66 -8.19 8.66
N VAL A 151 -6.49 -8.00 9.26
CA VAL A 151 -6.35 -7.86 10.72
C VAL A 151 -7.13 -6.67 11.25
N ALA A 152 -7.03 -5.50 10.58
CA ALA A 152 -7.77 -4.30 10.93
C ALA A 152 -9.28 -4.51 10.87
N THR A 153 -9.76 -5.18 9.83
CA THR A 153 -11.19 -5.46 9.65
C THR A 153 -11.72 -6.41 10.73
N LEU A 154 -10.93 -7.41 11.15
CA LEU A 154 -11.28 -8.28 12.26
C LEU A 154 -11.31 -7.52 13.59
N LEU A 155 -10.33 -6.64 13.82
CA LEU A 155 -10.28 -5.79 15.01
C LEU A 155 -11.51 -4.88 15.08
N PHE A 156 -11.87 -4.23 13.97
CA PHE A 156 -13.07 -3.41 13.84
C PHE A 156 -14.31 -4.18 14.24
N PHE A 157 -14.48 -5.39 13.68
CA PHE A 157 -15.64 -6.23 13.96
C PHE A 157 -15.74 -6.56 15.45
N ILE A 158 -14.63 -6.90 16.11
CA ILE A 158 -14.58 -7.16 17.55
C ILE A 158 -15.00 -5.91 18.34
N ILE A 159 -14.47 -4.73 17.98
CA ILE A 159 -14.81 -3.46 18.65
C ILE A 159 -16.30 -3.17 18.49
N VAL A 160 -16.84 -3.30 17.28
CA VAL A 160 -18.27 -3.08 16.99
C VAL A 160 -19.15 -4.01 17.82
N VAL A 161 -18.81 -5.30 17.90
CA VAL A 161 -19.57 -6.27 18.70
C VAL A 161 -19.53 -5.90 20.18
N ILE A 162 -18.37 -5.55 20.74
CA ILE A 162 -18.22 -5.16 22.15
C ILE A 162 -18.95 -3.85 22.46
N VAL A 163 -19.06 -2.92 21.51
CA VAL A 163 -19.71 -1.62 21.71
C VAL A 163 -21.23 -1.71 21.58
N ILE A 164 -21.74 -2.65 20.78
CA ILE A 164 -23.18 -2.80 20.54
C ILE A 164 -23.83 -3.72 21.58
N VAL A 165 -23.15 -4.81 21.97
CA VAL A 165 -23.61 -5.78 22.98
C VAL A 165 -23.41 -5.22 24.38
#